data_AF-A0A839W4B5-F1
#
_entry.id   AF-A0A839W4B5-F1
#
_cell.length_a   1.000
_cell.length_b   1.000
_cell.length_c   1.000
_cell.angle_alpha   90.00
_cell.angle_beta   90.00
_cell.angle_gamma   90.00
#
_symmetry.space_group_name_H-M   'P 1'
#
loop_
_entity.id
_entity.type
_entity.pdbx_description
1 polymer ?
#
loop_
_entity_poly.entity_id
_entity_poly.type
_entity_poly.pdbx_seq_one_letter_code
_entity_poly.pdbx_strand_id
1 'polypeptide(L)' 'MRSGKSPFKGRQFTAEVILWAVRWYLQFPISYRDLERMLADRGVAVDHTTLYRWIQAYAP' A
#
# COMPACT_ATOMS: atom_id res chain seq x y z
N MET A 1 28.25 10.11 -0.28
CA MET A 1 26.94 10.10 -0.95
C MET A 1 26.16 8.87 -0.46
N ARG A 2 25.16 9.03 0.42
CA ARG A 2 24.30 7.89 0.81
C ARG A 2 23.46 7.54 -0.41
N SER A 3 23.77 6.44 -1.07
CA SER A 3 22.87 5.83 -2.05
C SER A 3 21.64 5.38 -1.28
N GLY A 4 20.64 6.28 -1.21
CA GLY A 4 19.35 5.98 -0.61
C GLY A 4 18.69 4.91 -1.46
N LYS A 5 18.71 3.65 -1.00
CA LYS A 5 17.84 2.63 -1.57
C LYS A 5 16.41 3.14 -1.38
N SER A 6 15.79 3.60 -2.47
CA SER A 6 14.36 3.91 -2.46
C SER A 6 13.67 2.69 -1.88
N PRO A 7 12.94 2.80 -0.76
CA PRO A 7 12.41 1.63 -0.07
C PRO A 7 11.65 0.76 -1.06
N PHE A 8 10.96 1.37 -2.02
CA PHE A 8 10.11 0.81 -3.07
C PHE A 8 10.80 0.19 -4.30
N LYS A 9 12.13 0.12 -4.37
CA LYS A 9 12.84 -0.42 -5.53
C LYS A 9 12.51 -1.91 -5.74
N GLY A 10 11.94 -2.27 -6.91
CA GLY A 10 11.61 -3.65 -7.27
C GLY A 10 10.20 -4.11 -6.93
N ARG A 11 9.28 -3.21 -6.57
CA ARG A 11 7.86 -3.55 -6.35
C ARG A 11 7.06 -3.37 -7.63
N GLN A 12 6.10 -4.28 -7.83
CA GLN A 12 5.16 -4.24 -8.96
C GLN A 12 4.23 -3.02 -8.90
N PHE A 13 4.11 -2.38 -7.73
CA PHE A 13 3.28 -1.21 -7.50
C PHE A 13 4.14 0.01 -7.17
N THR A 14 3.69 1.18 -7.63
CA THR A 14 4.36 2.45 -7.33
C THR A 14 4.31 2.76 -5.83
N ALA A 15 5.31 3.50 -5.35
CA ALA A 15 5.35 3.98 -3.98
C ALA A 15 4.07 4.73 -3.58
N GLU A 16 3.50 5.48 -4.52
CA GLU A 16 2.28 6.26 -4.33
C GLU A 16 1.07 5.39 -3.97
N VAL A 17 0.86 4.27 -4.67
CA VAL A 17 -0.22 3.32 -4.40
C VAL A 17 -0.08 2.72 -2.99
N ILE A 18 1.14 2.34 -2.62
CA ILE A 18 1.45 1.75 -1.33
C ILE A 18 1.18 2.74 -0.21
N LEU A 19 1.70 3.96 -0.33
CA LEU A 19 1.50 5.01 0.66
C LEU A 19 0.03 5.43 0.76
N TRP A 20 -0.70 5.47 -0.36
CA TRP A 20 -2.12 5.74 -0.36
C TRP A 20 -2.87 4.68 0.45
N ALA A 21 -2.62 3.39 0.19
CA ALA A 21 -3.24 2.30 0.92
C ALA A 21 -2.96 2.35 2.44
N VAL A 22 -1.70 2.53 2.82
CA VAL A 22 -1.28 2.61 4.23
C VAL A 22 -1.90 3.82 4.92
N ARG A 23 -1.91 4.98 4.26
CA ARG A 23 -2.53 6.20 4.80
C ARG A 23 -4.02 6.01 5.07
N TRP A 24 -4.77 5.46 4.11
CA TRP A 24 -6.21 5.26 4.28
C TRP A 24 -6.55 4.26 5.37
N TYR A 25 -5.73 3.20 5.50
CA TYR A 25 -5.87 2.24 6.60
C TYR A 25 -5.62 2.87 7.98
N LEU A 26 -4.64 3.77 8.09
CA LEU A 26 -4.34 4.45 9.36
C LEU A 26 -5.32 5.59 9.68
N GLN A 27 -5.86 6.25 8.66
CA GLN A 27 -6.72 7.42 8.81
C GLN A 27 -8.19 7.07 9.08
N PHE A 28 -8.66 5.90 8.62
CA PHE A 28 -10.05 5.49 8.72
C PHE A 28 -10.17 4.02 9.15
N PRO A 29 -11.25 3.63 9.85
CA PRO A 29 -11.47 2.24 10.26
C PRO A 29 -11.98 1.39 9.08
N ILE A 30 -11.16 1.24 8.04
CA ILE A 30 -11.49 0.54 6.79
C ILE A 30 -10.87 -0.86 6.83
N SER A 31 -11.61 -1.88 6.38
CA SER A 31 -11.07 -3.25 6.29
C SER A 31 -10.10 -3.40 5.11
N TYR A 32 -9.19 -4.38 5.18
CA TYR A 32 -8.28 -4.68 4.06
C TYR A 32 -9.01 -5.01 2.76
N ARG A 33 -10.21 -5.62 2.85
CA ARG A 33 -11.05 -5.94 1.68
C ARG A 33 -11.69 -4.71 1.07
N ASP A 34 -12.10 -3.76 1.90
CA ASP A 34 -12.61 -2.48 1.41
C ASP A 34 -11.49 -1.66 0.75
N LEU A 35 -10.28 -1.70 1.31
CA LEU A 35 -9.10 -1.10 0.69
C LEU A 35 -8.73 -1.74 -0.66
N GLU A 36 -8.82 -3.08 -0.76
CA GLU A 36 -8.70 -3.81 -2.02
C GLU A 36 -9.72 -3.32 -3.05
N ARG A 37 -11.00 -3.20 -2.66
CA ARG A 37 -12.06 -2.67 -3.52
C ARG A 37 -11.81 -1.23 -3.95
N MET A 38 -11.39 -0.36 -3.03
CA MET A 38 -11.09 1.05 -3.33
C MET A 38 -9.93 1.20 -4.31
N LEU A 39 -8.95 0.30 -4.27
CA LEU A 39 -7.87 0.25 -5.25
C LEU A 39 -8.36 -0.33 -6.57
N ALA A 40 -9.19 -1.37 -6.55
CA ALA A 40 -9.79 -1.96 -7.74
C ALA A 40 -10.66 -0.93 -8.51
N ASP A 41 -11.45 -0.12 -7.80
CA ASP A 41 -12.24 0.98 -8.38
C ASP A 41 -11.35 2.04 -9.08
N ARG A 42 -10.09 2.15 -8.67
CA ARG A 42 -9.07 3.03 -9.28
C ARG A 42 -8.27 2.34 -10.39
N GLY A 43 -8.66 1.12 -10.77
CA GLY A 43 -7.97 0.30 -11.78
C GLY A 43 -6.72 -0.42 -11.26
N VAL A 44 -6.53 -0.48 -9.94
CA VAL A 44 -5.38 -1.12 -9.30
C VAL A 44 -5.82 -2.42 -8.62
N ALA A 45 -5.62 -3.54 -9.29
CA ALA A 45 -5.91 -4.85 -8.73
C ALA A 45 -4.81 -5.28 -7.74
N VAL A 46 -5.11 -5.24 -6.44
CA VAL A 46 -4.21 -5.65 -5.35
C VAL A 46 -4.99 -6.53 -4.40
N ASP A 47 -4.48 -7.72 -4.10
CA ASP A 47 -5.08 -8.61 -3.11
C ASP A 47 -4.90 -8.07 -1.68
N HIS A 48 -5.93 -8.20 -0.84
CA HIS A 48 -5.96 -7.82 0.57
C HIS A 48 -4.79 -8.38 1.39
N THR A 49 -4.22 -9.54 1.03
CA THR A 49 -3.00 -10.07 1.68
C THR A 49 -1.76 -9.23 1.34
N THR A 50 -1.69 -8.66 0.14
CA THR A 50 -0.62 -7.73 -0.26
C THR A 50 -0.74 -6.42 0.51
N LEU A 51 -1.97 -5.91 0.69
CA LEU A 51 -2.24 -4.74 1.52
C LEU A 51 -1.84 -4.96 2.97
N TYR A 52 -2.17 -6.12 3.54
CA TYR A 52 -1.72 -6.53 4.86
C TYR A 52 -0.19 -6.47 5.00
N ARG A 53 0.55 -7.00 4.02
CA ARG A 53 2.03 -6.97 4.02
C ARG A 53 2.59 -5.57 3.93
N TRP A 54 1.96 -4.66 3.17
CA TRP A 54 2.36 -3.26 3.12
C TRP A 54 2.12 -2.58 4.46
N ILE A 55 0.94 -2.76 5.04
CA ILE A 55 0.58 -2.15 6.32
C ILE A 55 1.52 -2.65 7.41
N GLN A 56 1.81 -3.95 7.49
CA GLN A 56 2.80 -4.50 8.43
C GLN A 56 4.23 -3.97 8.19
N ALA A 57 4.60 -3.62 6.96
CA ALA A 57 5.95 -3.18 6.62
C ALA A 57 6.17 -1.67 6.77
N TYR A 58 5.11 -0.86 6.68
CA TYR A 58 5.21 0.60 6.62
C TYR A 58 4.38 1.33 7.67
N ALA A 59 3.44 0.67 8.36
CA ALA A 59 2.85 1.26 9.55
C ALA A 59 3.92 1.34 10.65
N PRO A 60 3.96 2.45 11.41
CA PRO A 60 4.90 2.63 12.51
C PRO A 60 4.65 1.67 13.69
#